data_AF-A0A7S2HKU5-F1
#
_entry.id   AF-A0A7S2HKU5-F1
#
_cell.length_a   1.000
_cell.length_b   1.000
_cell.length_c   1.000
_cell.angle_alpha   90.00
_cell.angle_beta   90.00
_cell.angle_gamma   90.00
#
_symmetry.space_group_name_H-M   'P 1'
#
loop_
_entity.id
_entity.type
_entity.pdbx_description
1 polymer ?
#
loop_
_entity_poly.entity_id
_entity_poly.type
_entity_poly.pdbx_seq_one_letter_code
_entity_poly.pdbx_strand_id
1 'polypeptide(L)'
;PAALPPAPPPPIGIDLPIDFPTLGAILVCWVLPLVIMVLIQHSGSGVDSTEGKPVFETGTGQLVANDLERRKAAEAAAQKSAADRMVKVWFYSAIVLPFVWVWATQTGPTMAEQLSTWRSLSWAHFMDGRVTIHNTIAVCALCIERVCYTWCHSYAPHFTQFANSRVGKMLGSRPLDVVYTIFKINKCIQLGTFITWYFYIIDFGNPFENGWDIGQVTRLQWVSLAAAALLGQGLNISIYRAIGKAGVYYGYRLGEEVPWATGFPFSVGLWHPQYVGACVTVVGVNIWASTPAHIAAGWFNLTAVQCLLYMYMAYVEDHL
;
A
#
# COMPACT_ATOMS: atom_id res chain seq x y z
N PRO A 1 6.60 -53.92 1.51
CA PRO A 1 6.06 -52.62 1.04
C PRO A 1 4.92 -52.15 1.94
N ALA A 2 5.14 -51.08 2.72
CA ALA A 2 4.07 -50.46 3.51
C ALA A 2 3.08 -49.77 2.55
N ALA A 3 1.79 -50.04 2.74
CA ALA A 3 0.75 -49.43 1.92
C ALA A 3 0.71 -47.91 2.14
N LEU A 4 0.66 -47.14 1.06
CA LEU A 4 0.45 -45.70 1.13
C LEU A 4 -0.92 -45.41 1.77
N PRO A 5 -1.03 -44.37 2.62
CA PRO A 5 -2.30 -43.98 3.20
C PRO A 5 -3.29 -43.61 2.07
N PRO A 6 -4.59 -43.91 2.24
CA PRO A 6 -5.59 -43.63 1.22
C PRO A 6 -5.64 -42.14 0.92
N ALA A 7 -5.72 -41.80 -0.36
CA ALA A 7 -5.86 -40.43 -0.82
C ALA A 7 -7.11 -39.80 -0.16
N PRO A 8 -7.01 -38.53 0.29
CA PRO A 8 -8.17 -37.84 0.86
C PRO A 8 -9.30 -37.76 -0.17
N PRO A 9 -10.57 -37.86 0.26
CA PRO A 9 -11.70 -37.79 -0.66
C PRO A 9 -11.67 -36.46 -1.42
N PRO A 10 -12.03 -36.46 -2.72
CA PRO A 10 -12.07 -35.23 -3.49
C PRO A 10 -13.07 -34.26 -2.85
N PRO A 11 -12.75 -32.95 -2.78
CA PRO A 11 -13.68 -31.97 -2.26
C PRO A 11 -14.96 -31.98 -3.10
N ILE A 12 -16.09 -32.21 -2.43
CA ILE A 12 -17.41 -32.10 -3.03
C ILE A 12 -17.77 -30.61 -3.08
N GLY A 13 -17.75 -30.02 -4.27
CA GLY A 13 -18.14 -28.61 -4.45
C GLY A 13 -17.97 -28.04 -5.87
N ILE A 14 -19.03 -28.22 -6.66
CA ILE A 14 -19.67 -27.32 -7.65
C ILE A 14 -18.80 -26.53 -8.65
N ASP A 15 -19.10 -26.79 -9.93
CA ASP A 15 -18.83 -25.95 -11.09
C ASP A 15 -19.78 -24.74 -11.14
N LEU A 16 -19.26 -23.51 -11.15
CA LEU A 16 -19.98 -22.31 -11.60
C LEU A 16 -19.03 -21.31 -12.29
N PRO A 17 -19.39 -20.76 -13.47
CA PRO A 17 -18.66 -19.71 -14.13
C PRO A 17 -18.91 -18.38 -13.41
N ILE A 18 -17.92 -17.94 -12.63
CA ILE A 18 -17.86 -16.66 -11.88
C ILE A 18 -19.12 -16.37 -11.05
N ASP A 19 -19.11 -16.79 -9.78
CA ASP A 19 -20.11 -16.37 -8.80
C ASP A 19 -19.79 -14.98 -8.21
N PHE A 20 -20.83 -14.28 -7.73
CA PHE A 20 -20.73 -12.96 -7.07
C PHE A 20 -19.72 -12.92 -5.89
N PRO A 21 -19.52 -14.01 -5.12
CA PRO A 21 -18.42 -14.15 -4.15
C PRO A 21 -17.01 -14.09 -4.75
N THR A 22 -16.80 -14.55 -5.98
CA THR A 22 -15.52 -14.44 -6.71
C THR A 22 -15.19 -13.01 -7.09
N LEU A 23 -16.16 -12.33 -7.69
CA LEU A 23 -16.04 -10.90 -7.96
C LEU A 23 -15.88 -10.12 -6.65
N GLY A 24 -16.64 -10.52 -5.61
CA GLY A 24 -16.61 -9.95 -4.28
C GLY A 24 -15.27 -10.10 -3.57
N ALA A 25 -14.55 -11.21 -3.70
CA ALA A 25 -13.24 -11.37 -3.07
C ALA A 25 -12.11 -10.66 -3.84
N ILE A 26 -12.16 -10.64 -5.19
CA ILE A 26 -11.23 -9.85 -6.01
C ILE A 26 -11.46 -8.35 -5.77
N LEU A 27 -12.72 -7.93 -5.63
CA LEU A 27 -13.06 -6.61 -5.13
C LEU A 27 -12.55 -6.49 -3.70
N VAL A 28 -13.18 -7.05 -2.67
CA VAL A 28 -12.87 -6.86 -1.24
C VAL A 28 -11.38 -6.93 -0.87
N CYS A 29 -10.61 -7.87 -1.41
CA CYS A 29 -9.21 -8.05 -0.99
C CYS A 29 -8.18 -7.28 -1.83
N TRP A 30 -8.50 -6.91 -3.08
CA TRP A 30 -7.48 -6.40 -4.03
C TRP A 30 -7.88 -5.11 -4.72
N VAL A 31 -9.08 -5.07 -5.28
CA VAL A 31 -9.55 -3.94 -6.08
C VAL A 31 -10.34 -2.96 -5.23
N LEU A 32 -11.16 -3.42 -4.29
CA LEU A 32 -11.98 -2.63 -3.37
C LEU A 32 -11.15 -1.79 -2.42
N PRO A 33 -10.02 -2.21 -1.84
CA PRO A 33 -9.22 -1.28 -1.05
C PRO A 33 -8.66 -0.16 -1.94
N LEU A 34 -8.16 -0.48 -3.14
CA LEU A 34 -7.66 0.51 -4.10
C LEU A 34 -8.79 1.41 -4.64
N VAL A 35 -9.97 0.84 -4.92
CA VAL A 35 -11.16 1.52 -5.43
C VAL A 35 -11.82 2.34 -4.32
N ILE A 36 -11.95 1.84 -3.10
CA ILE A 36 -12.35 2.61 -1.91
C ILE A 36 -11.37 3.75 -1.71
N MET A 37 -10.07 3.53 -1.84
CA MET A 37 -9.10 4.63 -1.74
C MET A 37 -9.34 5.67 -2.85
N VAL A 38 -9.54 5.26 -4.11
CA VAL A 38 -9.85 6.17 -5.22
C VAL A 38 -11.24 6.84 -5.07
N LEU A 39 -12.22 6.15 -4.47
CA LEU A 39 -13.58 6.64 -4.27
C LEU A 39 -13.67 7.56 -3.05
N ILE A 40 -12.97 7.28 -1.95
CA ILE A 40 -12.75 8.21 -0.82
C ILE A 40 -12.03 9.45 -1.35
N GLN A 41 -11.06 9.26 -2.26
CA GLN A 41 -10.43 10.35 -3.00
C GLN A 41 -11.35 11.07 -3.99
N HIS A 42 -12.61 10.67 -4.15
CA HIS A 42 -13.56 11.37 -5.03
C HIS A 42 -14.84 11.80 -4.30
N SER A 43 -15.14 11.23 -3.13
CA SER A 43 -16.31 11.55 -2.31
C SER A 43 -16.12 12.77 -1.40
N GLY A 44 -14.95 13.42 -1.41
CA GLY A 44 -14.68 14.66 -0.66
C GLY A 44 -15.46 15.90 -1.15
N SER A 45 -16.42 15.73 -2.07
CA SER A 45 -17.30 16.79 -2.55
C SER A 45 -18.55 16.90 -1.68
N GLY A 46 -18.58 17.91 -0.79
CA GLY A 46 -19.83 18.50 -0.34
C GLY A 46 -20.24 18.23 1.10
N VAL A 47 -19.52 18.81 2.06
CA VAL A 47 -20.16 19.39 3.23
C VAL A 47 -19.64 20.81 3.33
N ASP A 48 -20.47 21.78 2.91
CA ASP A 48 -20.22 23.20 3.20
C ASP A 48 -20.36 23.37 4.73
N SER A 49 -19.24 23.28 5.45
CA SER A 49 -19.18 23.75 6.82
C SER A 49 -19.12 25.28 6.76
N THR A 50 -20.27 25.92 6.88
CA THR A 50 -20.43 27.37 6.90
C THR A 50 -19.81 28.08 8.12
N GLU A 51 -19.01 27.42 8.96
CA GLU A 51 -18.33 28.06 10.09
C GLU A 51 -16.90 27.52 10.27
N GLY A 52 -15.90 28.35 9.96
CA GLY A 52 -14.48 28.15 10.27
C GLY A 52 -13.78 27.03 9.48
N LYS A 53 -12.91 27.40 8.52
CA LYS A 53 -12.06 26.39 7.87
C LYS A 53 -11.17 25.71 8.93
N PRO A 54 -11.11 24.38 9.00
CA PRO A 54 -10.24 23.70 9.95
C PRO A 54 -8.79 24.13 9.73
N VAL A 55 -8.20 24.67 10.78
CA VAL A 55 -6.78 25.05 10.85
C VAL A 55 -6.08 24.17 11.87
N PHE A 56 -4.83 23.86 11.60
CA PHE A 56 -3.99 23.05 12.47
C PHE A 56 -2.80 23.83 12.97
N GLU A 57 -2.45 23.58 14.23
CA GLU A 57 -1.23 24.09 14.84
C GLU A 57 -0.04 23.22 14.40
N THR A 58 0.94 23.86 13.76
CA THR A 58 2.21 23.23 13.40
C THR A 58 3.12 23.06 14.62
N GLY A 59 4.21 22.31 14.47
CA GLY A 59 5.24 22.16 15.50
C GLY A 59 5.87 23.48 15.98
N THR A 60 5.74 24.56 15.21
CA THR A 60 6.20 25.92 15.55
C THR A 60 5.11 26.81 16.13
N GLY A 61 3.88 26.30 16.29
CA GLY A 61 2.72 27.07 16.76
C GLY A 61 1.99 27.87 15.69
N GLN A 62 2.43 27.81 14.43
CA GLN A 62 1.75 28.48 13.32
C GLN A 62 0.47 27.73 12.94
N LEU A 63 -0.62 28.45 12.69
CA LEU A 63 -1.86 27.89 12.15
C LEU A 63 -1.78 27.74 10.62
N VAL A 64 -2.08 26.55 10.12
CA VAL A 64 -2.09 26.22 8.68
C VAL A 64 -3.42 25.57 8.32
N ALA A 65 -3.98 25.90 7.16
CA ALA A 65 -5.20 25.26 6.67
C ALA A 65 -5.00 23.74 6.50
N ASN A 66 -6.06 22.95 6.67
CA ASN A 66 -5.99 21.52 6.40
C ASN A 66 -5.58 21.20 4.96
N ASP A 67 -5.04 19.99 4.74
CA ASP A 67 -4.51 19.58 3.45
C ASP A 67 -5.57 19.52 2.36
N LEU A 68 -6.80 19.15 2.72
CA LEU A 68 -7.91 19.14 1.78
C LEU A 68 -8.21 20.54 1.22
N GLU A 69 -8.24 21.57 2.06
CA GLU A 69 -8.49 22.95 1.61
C GLU A 69 -7.30 23.50 0.80
N ARG A 70 -6.06 23.19 1.21
CA ARG A 70 -4.86 23.54 0.42
C ARG A 70 -4.90 22.89 -0.97
N ARG A 71 -5.34 21.63 -1.04
CA ARG A 71 -5.52 20.89 -2.30
C ARG A 71 -6.58 21.51 -3.18
N LYS A 72 -7.78 21.76 -2.64
CA LYS A 72 -8.86 22.41 -3.39
C LYS A 72 -8.43 23.78 -3.94
N ALA A 73 -7.74 24.59 -3.13
CA ALA A 73 -7.25 25.89 -3.55
C ALA A 73 -6.25 25.79 -4.70
N ALA A 74 -5.33 24.83 -4.62
CA ALA A 74 -4.35 24.61 -5.67
C ALA A 74 -4.95 24.01 -6.95
N GLU A 75 -5.91 23.08 -6.83
CA GLU A 75 -6.65 22.53 -7.98
C GLU A 75 -7.47 23.61 -8.68
N ALA A 76 -8.10 24.52 -7.92
CA ALA A 76 -8.82 25.66 -8.49
C ALA A 76 -7.89 26.65 -9.22
N ALA A 77 -6.65 26.79 -8.75
CA ALA A 77 -5.63 27.61 -9.40
C ALA A 77 -4.96 26.93 -10.61
N ALA A 78 -5.02 25.60 -10.70
CA ALA A 78 -4.33 24.82 -11.72
C ALA A 78 -5.05 24.88 -13.08
N GLN A 79 -4.35 25.33 -14.12
CA GLN A 79 -4.82 25.20 -15.50
C GLN A 79 -4.54 23.78 -16.01
N LYS A 80 -5.59 22.99 -16.26
CA LYS A 80 -5.47 21.63 -16.80
C LYS A 80 -5.04 21.67 -18.27
N SER A 81 -3.85 21.15 -18.56
CA SER A 81 -3.30 21.14 -19.91
C SER A 81 -3.76 19.91 -20.71
N ALA A 82 -3.66 19.97 -22.05
CA ALA A 82 -3.85 18.79 -22.89
C ALA A 82 -2.79 17.70 -22.62
N ALA A 83 -1.58 18.12 -22.23
CA ALA A 83 -0.51 17.21 -21.83
C ALA A 83 -0.89 16.38 -20.60
N ASP A 84 -1.54 16.98 -19.59
CA ASP A 84 -2.00 16.25 -18.39
C ASP A 84 -3.00 15.16 -18.73
N ARG A 85 -3.92 15.42 -19.68
CA ARG A 85 -4.86 14.40 -20.15
C ARG A 85 -4.14 13.23 -20.82
N MET A 86 -3.13 13.50 -21.64
CA MET A 86 -2.33 12.45 -22.27
C MET A 86 -1.54 11.65 -21.25
N VAL A 87 -0.88 12.31 -20.29
CA VAL A 87 -0.15 11.63 -19.19
C VAL A 87 -1.08 10.73 -18.41
N LYS A 88 -2.31 11.20 -18.12
CA LYS A 88 -3.35 10.40 -17.47
C LYS A 88 -3.70 9.14 -18.29
N VAL A 89 -3.97 9.27 -19.58
CA VAL A 89 -4.26 8.13 -20.46
C VAL A 89 -3.10 7.13 -20.49
N TRP A 90 -1.87 7.60 -20.63
CA TRP A 90 -0.68 6.75 -20.63
C TRP A 90 -0.51 6.02 -19.30
N PHE A 91 -0.69 6.72 -18.19
CA PHE A 91 -0.60 6.14 -16.85
C PHE A 91 -1.59 4.99 -16.65
N TYR A 92 -2.88 5.20 -16.95
CA TYR A 92 -3.88 4.13 -16.82
C TYR A 92 -3.69 3.01 -17.85
N SER A 93 -3.24 3.33 -19.05
CA SER A 93 -2.93 2.31 -20.07
C SER A 93 -1.77 1.41 -19.61
N ALA A 94 -0.73 1.99 -19.00
CA ALA A 94 0.39 1.25 -18.43
C ALA A 94 -0.01 0.36 -17.25
N ILE A 95 -1.09 0.71 -16.53
CA ILE A 95 -1.69 -0.15 -15.50
C ILE A 95 -2.49 -1.28 -16.13
N VAL A 96 -3.37 -0.99 -17.10
CA VAL A 96 -4.39 -1.96 -17.55
C VAL A 96 -3.87 -2.92 -18.61
N LEU A 97 -3.16 -2.42 -19.63
CA LEU A 97 -2.79 -3.21 -20.81
C LEU A 97 -1.92 -4.44 -20.50
N PRO A 98 -0.93 -4.38 -19.58
CA PRO A 98 -0.13 -5.56 -19.25
C PRO A 98 -0.97 -6.69 -18.65
N PHE A 99 -1.96 -6.38 -17.82
CA PHE A 99 -2.82 -7.41 -17.21
C PHE A 99 -3.86 -7.96 -18.20
N VAL A 100 -4.37 -7.14 -19.12
CA VAL A 100 -5.20 -7.63 -20.24
C VAL A 100 -4.39 -8.59 -21.12
N TRP A 101 -3.13 -8.27 -21.39
CA TRP A 101 -2.22 -9.16 -22.12
C TRP A 101 -1.96 -10.47 -21.38
N VAL A 102 -1.71 -10.44 -20.06
CA VAL A 102 -1.58 -11.66 -19.24
C VAL A 102 -2.86 -12.50 -19.31
N TRP A 103 -4.02 -11.87 -19.10
CA TRP A 103 -5.32 -12.54 -19.16
C TRP A 103 -5.53 -13.26 -20.50
N ALA A 104 -5.16 -12.62 -21.61
CA ALA A 104 -5.34 -13.17 -22.94
C ALA A 104 -4.32 -14.26 -23.31
N THR A 105 -3.13 -14.25 -22.71
CA THR A 105 -2.01 -15.09 -23.19
C THR A 105 -1.58 -16.18 -22.23
N GLN A 106 -1.79 -16.04 -20.91
CA GLN A 106 -1.33 -17.01 -19.92
C GLN A 106 -2.20 -18.29 -19.96
N THR A 107 -1.58 -19.42 -20.32
CA THR A 107 -2.30 -20.70 -20.56
C THR A 107 -2.10 -21.78 -19.50
N GLY A 108 -1.24 -21.58 -18.50
CA GLY A 108 -0.93 -22.65 -17.53
C GLY A 108 -0.24 -22.15 -16.26
N PRO A 109 -0.95 -22.12 -15.12
CA PRO A 109 -2.42 -22.02 -15.03
C PRO A 109 -2.92 -20.77 -15.76
N THR A 110 -4.17 -20.75 -16.23
CA THR A 110 -4.76 -19.48 -16.71
C THR A 110 -4.83 -18.47 -15.57
N MET A 111 -4.88 -17.17 -15.90
CA MET A 111 -4.99 -16.12 -14.88
C MET A 111 -6.22 -16.31 -13.99
N ALA A 112 -7.35 -16.73 -14.57
CA ALA A 112 -8.58 -16.98 -13.83
C ALA A 112 -8.45 -18.15 -12.84
N GLU A 113 -7.88 -19.29 -13.29
CA GLU A 113 -7.64 -20.45 -12.44
C GLU A 113 -6.69 -20.10 -11.29
N GLN A 114 -5.57 -19.43 -11.60
CA GLN A 114 -4.59 -19.00 -10.62
C GLN A 114 -5.21 -18.11 -9.55
N LEU A 115 -5.96 -17.08 -9.95
CA LEU A 115 -6.65 -16.19 -9.02
C LEU A 115 -7.71 -16.93 -8.20
N SER A 116 -8.42 -17.90 -8.80
CA SER A 116 -9.41 -18.71 -8.09
C SER A 116 -8.76 -19.58 -7.01
N THR A 117 -7.65 -20.26 -7.32
CA THR A 117 -6.86 -21.04 -6.35
C THR A 117 -6.36 -20.14 -5.22
N TRP A 118 -5.74 -19.01 -5.57
CA TRP A 118 -5.21 -18.05 -4.60
C TRP A 118 -6.27 -17.50 -3.65
N ARG A 119 -7.46 -17.18 -4.20
CA ARG A 119 -8.62 -16.78 -3.42
C ARG A 119 -9.06 -17.89 -2.47
N SER A 120 -9.21 -19.12 -2.97
CA SER A 120 -9.64 -20.26 -2.14
C SER A 120 -8.69 -20.47 -0.96
N LEU A 121 -7.38 -20.41 -1.18
CA LEU A 121 -6.37 -20.56 -0.13
C LEU A 121 -6.42 -19.40 0.88
N SER A 122 -6.54 -18.16 0.38
CA SER A 122 -6.63 -16.96 1.24
C SER A 122 -7.90 -16.98 2.10
N TRP A 123 -9.03 -17.38 1.51
CA TRP A 123 -10.32 -17.47 2.17
C TRP A 123 -10.34 -18.58 3.22
N ALA A 124 -9.78 -19.75 2.90
CA ALA A 124 -9.66 -20.84 3.87
C ALA A 124 -8.88 -20.40 5.11
N HIS A 125 -7.75 -19.71 4.94
CA HIS A 125 -7.00 -19.14 6.06
C HIS A 125 -7.84 -18.13 6.86
N PHE A 126 -8.55 -17.23 6.18
CA PHE A 126 -9.39 -16.24 6.84
C PHE A 126 -10.52 -16.88 7.68
N MET A 127 -11.21 -17.89 7.11
CA MET A 127 -12.35 -18.56 7.75
C MET A 127 -11.97 -19.53 8.86
N ASP A 128 -10.77 -20.11 8.83
CA ASP A 128 -10.27 -20.96 9.92
C ASP A 128 -10.13 -20.14 11.23
N GLY A 129 -10.14 -18.81 11.16
CA GLY A 129 -10.10 -17.92 12.33
C GLY A 129 -8.78 -17.99 13.10
N ARG A 130 -7.83 -18.79 12.63
CA ARG A 130 -6.50 -18.96 13.21
C ARG A 130 -5.60 -17.83 12.77
N VAL A 131 -5.76 -16.67 13.41
CA VAL A 131 -4.71 -15.67 13.39
C VAL A 131 -3.54 -16.23 14.19
N THR A 132 -2.49 -16.69 13.50
CA THR A 132 -1.30 -17.20 14.16
C THR A 132 -0.62 -16.08 14.93
N ILE A 133 0.06 -16.42 16.03
CA ILE A 133 0.86 -15.44 16.80
C ILE A 133 1.86 -14.71 15.90
N HIS A 134 2.44 -15.39 14.91
CA HIS A 134 3.35 -14.83 13.92
C HIS A 134 2.66 -13.80 13.02
N ASN A 135 1.44 -14.07 12.55
CA ASN A 135 0.65 -13.12 11.78
C ASN A 135 0.31 -11.89 12.63
N THR A 136 -0.11 -12.07 13.88
CA THR A 136 -0.37 -10.97 14.81
C THR A 136 0.87 -10.10 15.04
N ILE A 137 2.04 -10.72 15.29
CA ILE A 137 3.30 -10.00 15.45
C ILE A 137 3.64 -9.21 14.18
N ALA A 138 3.45 -9.81 13.00
CA ALA A 138 3.68 -9.13 11.73
C ALA A 138 2.74 -7.92 11.56
N VAL A 139 1.44 -8.08 11.81
CA VAL A 139 0.47 -6.97 11.78
C VAL A 139 0.85 -5.86 12.76
N CYS A 140 1.16 -6.21 14.01
CA CYS A 140 1.61 -5.25 15.01
C CYS A 140 2.86 -4.48 14.55
N ALA A 141 3.83 -5.18 13.95
CA ALA A 141 5.03 -4.54 13.42
C ALA A 141 4.72 -3.57 12.27
N LEU A 142 3.80 -3.91 11.37
CA LEU A 142 3.34 -3.00 10.30
C LEU A 142 2.61 -1.76 10.85
N CYS A 143 1.87 -1.91 11.96
CA CYS A 143 1.19 -0.79 12.62
C CYS A 143 2.14 0.25 13.24
N ILE A 144 3.37 -0.12 13.61
CA ILE A 144 4.35 0.80 14.24
C ILE A 144 4.57 2.03 13.36
N GLU A 145 4.73 1.85 12.03
CA GLU A 145 4.90 2.98 11.12
C GLU A 145 3.71 3.93 11.21
N ARG A 146 2.48 3.40 11.23
CA ARG A 146 1.26 4.20 11.23
C ARG A 146 1.09 5.00 12.50
N VAL A 147 1.44 4.41 13.65
CA VAL A 147 1.46 5.14 14.92
C VAL A 147 2.46 6.30 14.86
N CYS A 148 3.66 6.09 14.32
CA CYS A 148 4.65 7.16 14.16
C CYS A 148 4.17 8.26 13.20
N TYR A 149 3.53 7.88 12.09
CA TYR A 149 2.98 8.83 11.12
C TYR A 149 1.87 9.67 11.76
N THR A 150 0.89 9.04 12.43
CA THR A 150 -0.20 9.75 13.12
C THR A 150 0.34 10.66 14.21
N TRP A 151 1.37 10.24 14.95
CA TRP A 151 2.02 11.08 15.95
C TRP A 151 2.68 12.32 15.34
N CYS A 152 3.44 12.15 14.26
CA CYS A 152 4.06 13.26 13.55
C CYS A 152 3.04 14.24 12.95
N HIS A 153 1.96 13.71 12.38
CA HIS A 153 0.97 14.47 11.64
C HIS A 153 -0.02 15.19 12.56
N SER A 154 -0.73 14.44 13.40
CA SER A 154 -1.84 14.95 14.21
C SER A 154 -1.40 15.53 15.56
N TYR A 155 -0.15 15.27 15.99
CA TYR A 155 0.41 15.78 17.24
C TYR A 155 1.77 16.43 17.03
N ALA A 156 1.91 17.20 15.94
CA ALA A 156 3.16 17.84 15.53
C ALA A 156 3.87 18.67 16.63
N PRO A 157 3.18 19.43 17.52
CA PRO A 157 3.84 20.09 18.66
C PRO A 157 4.51 19.12 19.64
N HIS A 158 3.83 18.04 20.01
CA HIS A 158 4.38 17.00 20.88
C HIS A 158 5.56 16.28 20.22
N PHE A 159 5.43 15.96 18.93
CA PHE A 159 6.53 15.37 18.18
C PHE A 159 7.75 16.31 18.13
N THR A 160 7.54 17.61 17.92
CA THR A 160 8.61 18.61 17.88
C THR A 160 9.29 18.76 19.24
N GLN A 161 8.53 18.70 20.35
CA GLN A 161 9.09 18.64 21.69
C GLN A 161 9.98 17.40 21.89
N PHE A 162 9.51 16.23 21.44
CA PHE A 162 10.30 15.01 21.46
C PHE A 162 11.57 15.13 20.60
N ALA A 163 11.48 15.65 19.39
CA ALA A 163 12.62 15.83 18.50
C ALA A 163 13.70 16.73 19.11
N ASN A 164 13.30 17.72 19.92
CA ASN A 164 14.22 18.62 20.63
C ASN A 164 14.81 18.03 21.92
N SER A 165 14.29 16.88 22.39
CA SER A 165 14.84 16.15 23.54
C SER A 165 16.22 15.56 23.23
N ARG A 166 16.92 15.10 24.28
CA ARG A 166 18.21 14.41 24.12
C ARG A 166 18.12 13.18 23.22
N VAL A 167 17.04 12.41 23.34
CA VAL A 167 16.82 11.19 22.54
C VAL A 167 16.49 11.56 21.09
N GLY A 168 15.63 12.56 20.88
CA GLY A 168 15.28 13.05 19.53
C GLY A 168 16.51 13.53 18.77
N LYS A 169 17.39 14.29 19.42
CA LYS A 169 18.65 14.79 18.83
C LYS A 169 19.64 13.69 18.42
N MET A 170 19.53 12.48 18.97
CA MET A 170 20.31 11.32 18.50
C MET A 170 19.83 10.80 17.14
N LEU A 171 18.56 11.07 16.78
CA LEU A 171 17.95 10.62 15.54
C LEU A 171 18.07 11.67 14.41
N GLY A 172 18.27 12.95 14.74
CA GLY A 172 18.41 14.02 13.76
C GLY A 172 18.62 15.40 14.39
N SER A 173 19.16 16.33 13.60
CA SER A 173 19.46 17.70 14.05
C SER A 173 18.23 18.62 14.11
N ARG A 174 17.23 18.34 13.26
CA ARG A 174 15.96 19.07 13.16
C ARG A 174 14.79 18.09 13.25
N PRO A 175 13.57 18.53 13.64
CA PRO A 175 12.39 17.67 13.67
C PRO A 175 12.15 16.87 12.38
N LEU A 176 12.30 17.50 11.21
CA LEU A 176 12.18 16.81 9.92
C LEU A 176 13.20 15.68 9.74
N ASP A 177 14.43 15.85 10.21
CA ASP A 177 15.47 14.83 10.12
C ASP A 177 15.19 13.67 11.09
N VAL A 178 14.58 13.96 12.26
CA VAL A 178 14.12 12.93 13.20
C VAL A 178 13.02 12.08 12.58
N VAL A 179 12.00 12.69 11.93
CA VAL A 179 10.96 11.95 11.19
C VAL A 179 11.59 11.06 10.13
N TYR A 180 12.48 11.63 9.32
CA TYR A 180 13.15 10.89 8.26
C TYR A 180 13.90 9.66 8.79
N THR A 181 14.62 9.79 9.90
CA THR A 181 15.33 8.68 10.54
C THR A 181 14.38 7.63 11.10
N ILE A 182 13.34 8.03 11.83
CA ILE A 182 12.31 7.10 12.33
C ILE A 182 11.67 6.33 11.16
N PHE A 183 11.40 7.00 10.04
CA PHE A 183 10.72 6.35 8.92
C PHE A 183 11.65 5.40 8.16
N LYS A 184 12.96 5.68 8.08
CA LYS A 184 13.94 4.69 7.62
C LYS A 184 13.94 3.44 8.49
N ILE A 185 13.95 3.60 9.82
CA ILE A 185 13.87 2.48 10.76
C ILE A 185 12.56 1.69 10.54
N ASN A 186 11.43 2.38 10.40
CA ASN A 186 10.14 1.75 10.14
C ASN A 186 10.11 0.99 8.81
N LYS A 187 10.82 1.47 7.77
CA LYS A 187 10.94 0.74 6.51
C LYS A 187 11.80 -0.51 6.64
N CYS A 188 12.87 -0.46 7.43
CA CYS A 188 13.64 -1.66 7.77
C CYS A 188 12.80 -2.68 8.55
N ILE A 189 11.99 -2.22 9.51
CA ILE A 189 11.06 -3.08 10.25
C ILE A 189 10.05 -3.72 9.29
N GLN A 190 9.37 -2.94 8.45
CA GLN A 190 8.41 -3.48 7.47
C GLN A 190 9.02 -4.51 6.53
N LEU A 191 10.16 -4.18 5.92
CA LEU A 191 10.85 -5.10 5.02
C LEU A 191 11.27 -6.37 5.77
N GLY A 192 11.84 -6.20 6.98
CA GLY A 192 12.20 -7.30 7.86
C GLY A 192 11.01 -8.17 8.25
N THR A 193 9.84 -7.58 8.49
CA THR A 193 8.59 -8.30 8.78
C THR A 193 8.18 -9.17 7.60
N PHE A 194 8.14 -8.63 6.37
CA PHE A 194 7.78 -9.44 5.19
C PHE A 194 8.81 -10.55 4.93
N ILE A 195 10.11 -10.25 5.00
CA ILE A 195 11.17 -11.23 4.81
C ILE A 195 11.12 -12.35 5.86
N THR A 196 11.04 -11.98 7.14
CA THR A 196 11.01 -12.94 8.24
C THR A 196 9.77 -13.82 8.16
N TRP A 197 8.61 -13.21 7.88
CA TRP A 197 7.37 -13.96 7.71
C TRP A 197 7.46 -14.93 6.53
N TYR A 198 7.99 -14.47 5.40
CA TYR A 198 8.17 -15.30 4.21
C TYR A 198 9.02 -16.53 4.51
N PHE A 199 10.23 -16.33 5.03
CA PHE A 199 11.14 -17.44 5.35
C PHE A 199 10.69 -18.32 6.51
N TYR A 200 9.85 -17.80 7.42
CA TYR A 200 9.24 -18.61 8.47
C TYR A 200 8.34 -19.72 7.92
N ILE A 201 7.62 -19.48 6.81
CA ILE A 201 6.68 -20.45 6.24
C ILE A 201 7.38 -21.61 5.51
N ILE A 202 8.54 -21.37 4.92
CA ILE A 202 9.26 -22.34 4.07
C ILE A 202 10.49 -22.98 4.73
N ASP A 203 10.54 -22.94 6.07
CA ASP A 203 11.70 -23.32 6.90
C ASP A 203 12.92 -22.42 6.66
N PHE A 204 13.24 -21.60 7.68
CA PHE A 204 14.35 -20.65 7.65
C PHE A 204 15.71 -21.32 7.42
N GLY A 205 15.85 -22.61 7.76
CA GLY A 205 17.08 -23.37 7.56
C GLY A 205 17.37 -23.71 6.09
N ASN A 206 16.34 -23.87 5.26
CA ASN A 206 16.47 -24.30 3.86
C ASN A 206 15.51 -23.52 2.92
N PRO A 207 15.63 -22.18 2.85
CA PRO A 207 14.66 -21.31 2.19
C PRO A 207 14.53 -21.51 0.67
N PHE A 208 15.48 -22.21 0.05
CA PHE A 208 15.50 -22.47 -1.39
C PHE A 208 15.14 -23.91 -1.75
N GLU A 209 15.11 -24.84 -0.80
CA GLU A 209 14.80 -26.26 -1.07
C GLU A 209 13.30 -26.56 -1.04
N ASN A 210 12.55 -25.87 -0.16
CA ASN A 210 11.10 -26.01 -0.02
C ASN A 210 10.34 -24.73 -0.45
N GLY A 211 11.03 -23.86 -1.19
CA GLY A 211 10.65 -22.47 -1.38
C GLY A 211 10.11 -22.13 -2.76
N TRP A 212 10.32 -20.87 -3.13
CA TRP A 212 9.90 -20.26 -4.38
C TRP A 212 10.82 -20.67 -5.53
N ASP A 213 10.24 -21.26 -6.56
CA ASP A 213 10.93 -21.66 -7.79
C ASP A 213 10.70 -20.60 -8.88
N ILE A 214 11.78 -19.93 -9.31
CA ILE A 214 11.72 -18.92 -10.37
C ILE A 214 11.17 -19.48 -11.70
N GLY A 215 11.38 -20.78 -11.95
CA GLY A 215 10.86 -21.48 -13.14
C GLY A 215 9.34 -21.68 -13.11
N GLN A 216 8.70 -21.58 -11.94
CA GLN A 216 7.26 -21.70 -11.76
C GLN A 216 6.54 -20.34 -11.70
N VAL A 217 7.30 -19.24 -11.82
CA VAL A 217 6.74 -17.89 -11.77
C VAL A 217 5.93 -17.61 -13.04
N THR A 218 4.63 -17.44 -12.84
CA THR A 218 3.67 -17.18 -13.91
C THR A 218 3.87 -15.80 -14.54
N ARG A 219 3.26 -15.56 -15.70
CA ARG A 219 3.31 -14.24 -16.36
C ARG A 219 2.63 -13.16 -15.53
N LEU A 220 1.53 -13.49 -14.86
CA LEU A 220 0.87 -12.60 -13.89
C LEU A 220 1.87 -12.12 -12.84
N GLN A 221 2.63 -13.02 -12.26
CA GLN A 221 3.63 -12.69 -11.24
C GLN A 221 4.73 -11.77 -11.75
N TRP A 222 5.27 -12.03 -12.95
CA TRP A 222 6.26 -11.15 -13.57
C TRP A 222 5.72 -9.77 -13.91
N VAL A 223 4.50 -9.68 -14.47
CA VAL A 223 3.86 -8.41 -14.78
C VAL A 223 3.54 -7.62 -13.52
N SER A 224 3.10 -8.29 -12.45
CA SER A 224 2.90 -7.68 -11.13
C SER A 224 4.20 -7.11 -10.55
N LEU A 225 5.33 -7.82 -10.66
CA LEU A 225 6.64 -7.29 -10.25
C LEU A 225 7.04 -6.07 -11.09
N ALA A 226 6.87 -6.14 -12.41
CA ALA A 226 7.16 -5.03 -13.30
C ALA A 226 6.30 -3.79 -12.96
N ALA A 227 5.01 -3.98 -12.64
CA ALA A 227 4.14 -2.92 -12.17
C ALA A 227 4.62 -2.32 -10.84
N ALA A 228 5.03 -3.16 -9.87
CA ALA A 228 5.63 -2.70 -8.62
C ALA A 228 6.89 -1.84 -8.85
N ALA A 229 7.79 -2.31 -9.70
CA ALA A 229 9.05 -1.63 -9.99
C ALA A 229 8.85 -0.33 -10.79
N LEU A 230 8.05 -0.35 -11.86
CA LEU A 230 7.92 0.78 -12.77
C LEU A 230 6.88 1.79 -12.29
N LEU A 231 5.69 1.33 -11.91
CA LEU A 231 4.59 2.21 -11.50
C LEU A 231 4.69 2.52 -10.01
N GLY A 232 4.88 1.49 -9.18
CA GLY A 232 4.95 1.65 -7.73
C GLY A 232 6.11 2.55 -7.30
N GLN A 233 7.34 2.20 -7.67
CA GLN A 233 8.51 3.03 -7.35
C GLN A 233 8.56 4.31 -8.19
N GLY A 234 8.11 4.28 -9.45
CA GLY A 234 8.03 5.47 -10.30
C GLY A 234 7.18 6.58 -9.67
N LEU A 235 6.01 6.24 -9.11
CA LEU A 235 5.18 7.19 -8.36
C LEU A 235 5.91 7.74 -7.14
N ASN A 236 6.52 6.87 -6.32
CA ASN A 236 7.26 7.29 -5.13
C ASN A 236 8.40 8.25 -5.48
N ILE A 237 9.26 7.90 -6.44
CA ILE A 237 10.37 8.73 -6.90
C ILE A 237 9.87 10.09 -7.42
N SER A 238 8.75 10.09 -8.15
CA SER A 238 8.21 11.32 -8.73
C SER A 238 7.68 12.28 -7.69
N ILE A 239 7.19 11.79 -6.55
CA ILE A 239 6.75 12.64 -5.43
C ILE A 239 7.95 13.27 -4.73
N TYR A 240 9.01 12.50 -4.47
CA TYR A 240 10.24 13.06 -3.94
C TYR A 240 10.82 14.14 -4.85
N ARG A 241 10.69 13.99 -6.17
CA ARG A 241 11.07 15.03 -7.14
C ARG A 241 10.14 16.25 -7.10
N ALA A 242 8.84 16.04 -6.92
CA ALA A 242 7.84 17.10 -6.98
C ALA A 242 7.80 17.98 -5.71
N ILE A 243 7.80 17.37 -4.52
CA ILE A 243 7.60 18.08 -3.24
C ILE A 243 8.76 17.91 -2.25
N GLY A 244 9.81 17.18 -2.65
CA GLY A 244 11.02 17.01 -1.86
C GLY A 244 10.82 16.17 -0.59
N LYS A 245 11.89 16.08 0.20
CA LYS A 245 11.88 15.42 1.52
C LYS A 245 10.86 16.06 2.46
N ALA A 246 10.82 17.39 2.50
CA ALA A 246 9.91 18.12 3.37
C ALA A 246 8.45 17.81 3.03
N GLY A 247 8.06 17.76 1.76
CA GLY A 247 6.68 17.42 1.40
C GLY A 247 6.31 15.98 1.75
N VAL A 248 7.20 15.02 1.51
CA VAL A 248 6.94 13.60 1.81
C VAL A 248 6.79 13.31 3.31
N TYR A 249 7.55 14.00 4.15
CA TYR A 249 7.61 13.72 5.59
C TYR A 249 6.91 14.79 6.43
N TYR A 250 5.80 15.32 5.93
CA TYR A 250 4.96 16.31 6.62
C TYR A 250 5.73 17.53 7.15
N GLY A 251 6.75 17.97 6.43
CA GLY A 251 7.57 19.13 6.81
C GLY A 251 6.73 20.37 7.08
N TYR A 252 5.63 20.57 6.35
CA TYR A 252 4.71 21.68 6.60
C TYR A 252 4.06 21.62 7.99
N ARG A 253 3.76 20.42 8.53
CA ARG A 253 3.30 20.25 9.92
C ARG A 253 4.38 20.59 10.92
N LEU A 254 5.65 20.52 10.52
CA LEU A 254 6.82 20.82 11.35
C LEU A 254 7.35 22.25 11.13
N GLY A 255 6.64 23.09 10.36
CA GLY A 255 7.02 24.47 10.07
C GLY A 255 8.00 24.65 8.91
N GLU A 256 8.26 23.63 8.11
CA GLU A 256 9.06 23.73 6.89
C GLU A 256 8.19 24.22 5.72
N GLU A 257 8.76 25.06 4.85
CA GLU A 257 8.08 25.47 3.63
C GLU A 257 8.05 24.31 2.63
N VAL A 258 6.85 23.92 2.20
CA VAL A 258 6.66 22.83 1.23
C VAL A 258 5.96 23.38 -0.01
N PRO A 259 6.58 23.26 -1.20
CA PRO A 259 5.97 23.73 -2.43
C PRO A 259 4.74 22.87 -2.76
N TRP A 260 3.68 23.52 -3.20
CA TRP A 260 2.53 22.81 -3.73
C TRP A 260 2.80 22.37 -5.18
N ALA A 261 2.57 21.09 -5.50
CA ALA A 261 2.78 20.53 -6.83
C ALA A 261 1.45 20.09 -7.47
N THR A 262 1.21 20.51 -8.71
CA THR A 262 0.02 20.17 -9.50
C THR A 262 0.33 19.30 -10.72
N GLY A 263 1.60 19.21 -11.11
CA GLY A 263 2.07 18.35 -12.20
C GLY A 263 2.13 16.88 -11.79
N PHE A 264 2.75 16.03 -12.64
CA PHE A 264 2.92 14.62 -12.33
C PHE A 264 3.72 14.42 -11.03
N PRO A 265 3.29 13.53 -10.11
CA PRO A 265 2.21 12.54 -10.24
C PRO A 265 0.82 12.98 -9.75
N PHE A 266 0.63 14.24 -9.36
CA PHE A 266 -0.68 14.75 -8.92
C PHE A 266 -1.64 14.98 -10.10
N SER A 267 -1.12 15.27 -11.30
CA SER A 267 -1.93 15.53 -12.50
C SER A 267 -2.68 14.31 -13.05
N VAL A 268 -2.35 13.08 -12.64
CA VAL A 268 -3.06 11.86 -13.08
C VAL A 268 -4.37 11.63 -12.32
N GLY A 269 -4.73 12.50 -11.38
CA GLY A 269 -5.97 12.40 -10.60
C GLY A 269 -5.87 11.51 -9.38
N LEU A 270 -4.66 11.28 -8.87
CA LEU A 270 -4.41 10.62 -7.59
C LEU A 270 -4.15 11.70 -6.53
N TRP A 271 -4.90 11.67 -5.43
CA TRP A 271 -4.67 12.60 -4.32
C TRP A 271 -3.45 12.22 -3.48
N HIS A 272 -3.28 10.90 -3.30
CA HIS A 272 -2.19 10.32 -2.53
C HIS A 272 -1.32 9.40 -3.40
N PRO A 273 -0.62 9.93 -4.42
CA PRO A 273 0.14 9.11 -5.36
C PRO A 273 1.23 8.28 -4.65
N GLN A 274 1.69 8.69 -3.47
CA GLN A 274 2.73 7.98 -2.71
C GLN A 274 2.17 6.69 -2.13
N TYR A 275 1.00 6.79 -1.49
CA TYR A 275 0.32 5.66 -0.90
C TYR A 275 -0.14 4.69 -1.99
N VAL A 276 -0.63 5.20 -3.13
CA VAL A 276 -0.89 4.37 -4.32
C VAL A 276 0.37 3.64 -4.75
N GLY A 277 1.49 4.34 -4.92
CA GLY A 277 2.76 3.75 -5.35
C GLY A 277 3.28 2.70 -4.36
N ALA A 278 3.14 2.95 -3.07
CA ALA A 278 3.52 2.00 -2.03
C ALA A 278 2.62 0.74 -2.04
N CYS A 279 1.30 0.91 -2.18
CA CYS A 279 0.35 -0.20 -2.34
C CYS A 279 0.66 -1.03 -3.60
N VAL A 280 0.87 -0.40 -4.74
CA VAL A 280 1.25 -1.08 -5.99
C VAL A 280 2.56 -1.84 -5.83
N THR A 281 3.54 -1.25 -5.13
CA THR A 281 4.82 -1.92 -4.83
C THR A 281 4.61 -3.19 -4.01
N VAL A 282 3.94 -3.08 -2.85
CA VAL A 282 3.78 -4.23 -1.95
C VAL A 282 2.90 -5.32 -2.58
N VAL A 283 1.81 -4.93 -3.26
CA VAL A 283 0.94 -5.88 -3.97
C VAL A 283 1.70 -6.59 -5.07
N GLY A 284 2.46 -5.87 -5.89
CA GLY A 284 3.17 -6.47 -7.02
C GLY A 284 4.30 -7.41 -6.59
N VAL A 285 5.09 -7.01 -5.57
CA VAL A 285 6.13 -7.87 -4.99
C VAL A 285 5.52 -9.10 -4.31
N ASN A 286 4.43 -8.94 -3.57
CA ASN A 286 3.81 -10.05 -2.85
C ASN A 286 3.10 -11.02 -3.80
N ILE A 287 2.47 -10.54 -4.87
CA ILE A 287 1.99 -11.40 -5.95
C ILE A 287 3.16 -12.18 -6.55
N TRP A 288 4.24 -11.50 -6.92
CA TRP A 288 5.41 -12.14 -7.52
C TRP A 288 6.03 -13.24 -6.65
N ALA A 289 6.19 -12.98 -5.35
CA ALA A 289 6.75 -13.93 -4.41
C ALA A 289 5.76 -15.02 -3.94
N SER A 290 4.48 -14.95 -4.33
CA SER A 290 3.46 -15.85 -3.80
C SER A 290 3.66 -17.31 -4.23
N THR A 291 3.47 -18.21 -3.29
CA THR A 291 3.37 -19.66 -3.51
C THR A 291 2.13 -20.19 -2.79
N PRO A 292 1.59 -21.38 -3.15
CA PRO A 292 0.43 -21.94 -2.46
C PRO A 292 0.59 -22.02 -0.94
N ALA A 293 1.79 -22.37 -0.45
CA ALA A 293 2.08 -22.44 0.99
C ALA A 293 1.97 -21.08 1.68
N HIS A 294 2.59 -20.03 1.12
CA HIS A 294 2.51 -18.68 1.67
C HIS A 294 1.07 -18.14 1.63
N ILE A 295 0.34 -18.38 0.55
CA ILE A 295 -1.04 -17.91 0.45
C ILE A 295 -1.91 -18.61 1.50
N ALA A 296 -1.79 -19.92 1.65
CA ALA A 296 -2.48 -20.70 2.68
C ALA A 296 -2.12 -20.26 4.11
N ALA A 297 -0.92 -19.70 4.31
CA ALA A 297 -0.48 -19.14 5.58
C ALA A 297 -0.95 -17.70 5.84
N GLY A 298 -1.62 -17.04 4.88
CA GLY A 298 -2.17 -15.70 5.05
C GLY A 298 -1.34 -14.56 4.44
N TRP A 299 -0.48 -14.85 3.47
CA TRP A 299 0.37 -13.85 2.79
C TRP A 299 -0.42 -12.66 2.20
N PHE A 300 -1.55 -12.96 1.55
CA PHE A 300 -2.40 -11.92 0.98
C PHE A 300 -3.22 -11.16 2.03
N ASN A 301 -3.51 -11.76 3.18
CA ASN A 301 -4.13 -11.05 4.30
C ASN A 301 -3.17 -9.99 4.86
N LEU A 302 -1.89 -10.34 5.02
CA LEU A 302 -0.86 -9.38 5.44
C LEU A 302 -0.69 -8.24 4.42
N THR A 303 -0.75 -8.58 3.13
CA THR A 303 -0.72 -7.60 2.02
C THR A 303 -1.91 -6.64 2.09
N ALA A 304 -3.12 -7.17 2.32
CA ALA A 304 -4.34 -6.38 2.46
C ALA A 304 -4.27 -5.45 3.68
N VAL A 305 -3.80 -5.94 4.83
CA VAL A 305 -3.56 -5.12 6.02
C VAL A 305 -2.62 -3.95 5.70
N GLN A 306 -1.50 -4.19 5.01
CA GLN A 306 -0.59 -3.10 4.63
C GLN A 306 -1.28 -2.03 3.76
N CYS A 307 -2.13 -2.45 2.82
CA CYS A 307 -2.89 -1.53 1.99
C CYS A 307 -3.92 -0.73 2.81
N LEU A 308 -4.66 -1.40 3.69
CA LEU A 308 -5.62 -0.76 4.60
C LEU A 308 -4.94 0.25 5.52
N LEU A 309 -3.74 -0.07 6.01
CA LEU A 309 -2.93 0.87 6.79
C LEU A 309 -2.55 2.11 5.97
N TYR A 310 -2.29 1.99 4.66
CA TYR A 310 -2.08 3.16 3.79
C TYR A 310 -3.36 3.96 3.54
N MET A 311 -4.51 3.31 3.41
CA MET A 311 -5.81 4.01 3.36
C MET A 311 -6.11 4.75 4.66
N TYR A 312 -5.79 4.15 5.80
CA TYR A 312 -5.88 4.82 7.09
C TYR A 312 -5.02 6.10 7.11
N MET A 313 -3.80 6.07 6.58
CA MET A 313 -3.00 7.30 6.51
C MET A 313 -3.55 8.34 5.56
N ALA A 314 -4.07 7.94 4.41
CA ALA A 314 -4.76 8.86 3.50
C ALA A 314 -5.92 9.55 4.21
N TYR A 315 -6.70 8.79 4.98
CA TYR A 315 -7.79 9.32 5.78
C TYR A 315 -7.31 10.30 6.86
N VAL A 316 -6.28 9.93 7.63
CA VAL A 316 -5.65 10.79 8.65
C VAL A 316 -5.15 12.10 8.04
N GLU A 317 -4.49 12.05 6.89
CA GLU A 317 -3.94 13.23 6.22
C GLU A 317 -5.03 14.19 5.75
N ASP A 318 -6.14 13.64 5.23
CA ASP A 318 -7.24 14.46 4.71
C ASP A 318 -8.19 14.99 5.80
N HIS A 319 -8.32 14.31 6.95
CA HIS A 319 -9.38 14.57 7.94
C HIS A 319 -8.91 14.87 9.37
N LEU A 320 -7.65 14.61 9.73
CA LEU A 320 -7.11 14.81 11.10
C LEU A 320 -5.91 15.77 11.14
#